data_AF-A0A9E3XG33-F1
#
_entry.id   AF-A0A9E3XG33-F1
#
_cell.length_a   1.000
_cell.length_b   1.000
_cell.length_c   1.000
_cell.angle_alpha   90.00
_cell.angle_beta   90.00
_cell.angle_gamma   90.00
#
_symmetry.space_group_name_H-M   'P 1'
#
loop_
_entity.id
_entity.type
_entity.pdbx_description
1 polymer ?
#
loop_
_entity_poly.entity_id
_entity_poly.type
_entity_poly.pdbx_seq_one_letter_code
_entity_poly.pdbx_strand_id
1 'polypeptide(L)'
;SPWNYNGNESVTAIPPNVVDWVLIKLRSSSEASSEFAGRACFLTSSGSIIDTSGNAAVAFDSIAYGNYYIVLYHHNHLAIMSDTTQALDNASPLYDFSTAQSQAYGTDPMVQLGAGSIFGMIPGDGNADQTVNDADREAVWRLLNGTDWSYGKQADYNLDGSIDVRDLNLYWRLGNSRSSQVP
;
A
#
# COMPACT_ATOMS: atom_id res chain seq x y z
N SER A 1 3.01 13.12 -3.47
CA SER A 1 2.53 11.73 -3.42
C SER A 1 1.02 11.77 -3.16
N PRO A 2 0.25 10.73 -3.55
CA PRO A 2 -1.22 10.71 -3.37
C PRO A 2 -1.67 10.92 -1.91
N TRP A 3 -0.84 10.51 -0.96
CA TRP A 3 -1.19 10.45 0.47
C TRP A 3 -0.82 11.71 1.28
N ASN A 4 -0.48 12.82 0.60
CA ASN A 4 -0.10 14.09 1.23
C ASN A 4 0.95 13.97 2.35
N TYR A 5 1.85 12.99 2.20
CA TYR A 5 2.92 12.73 3.16
C TYR A 5 4.12 13.66 2.89
N ASN A 6 4.52 14.42 3.90
CA ASN A 6 5.59 15.42 3.84
C ASN A 6 6.91 14.90 4.44
N GLY A 7 7.21 13.61 4.29
CA GLY A 7 8.47 13.01 4.72
C GLY A 7 9.68 13.52 3.93
N ASN A 8 10.87 13.24 4.44
CA ASN A 8 12.15 13.69 3.89
C ASN A 8 12.96 12.57 3.23
N GLU A 9 12.38 11.36 3.15
CA GLU A 9 13.02 10.20 2.54
C GLU A 9 13.36 10.49 1.08
N SER A 10 14.65 10.38 0.79
CA SER A 10 15.18 10.53 -0.56
C SER A 10 16.38 9.61 -0.73
N VAL A 11 16.57 9.11 -1.95
CA VAL A 11 17.72 8.28 -2.32
C VAL A 11 18.32 8.78 -3.62
N THR A 12 19.62 8.57 -3.78
CA THR A 12 20.33 8.90 -5.03
C THR A 12 20.11 7.85 -6.12
N ALA A 13 19.80 6.62 -5.73
CA ALA A 13 19.45 5.52 -6.63
C ALA A 13 18.51 4.52 -5.93
N ILE A 14 17.60 3.93 -6.70
CA ILE A 14 16.72 2.86 -6.23
C ILE A 14 17.48 1.51 -6.28
N PRO A 15 17.50 0.71 -5.21
CA PRO A 15 18.14 -0.60 -5.22
C PRO A 15 17.51 -1.56 -6.24
N PRO A 16 18.26 -2.51 -6.84
CA PRO A 16 17.78 -3.34 -7.96
C PRO A 16 16.57 -4.24 -7.67
N ASN A 17 16.34 -4.62 -6.40
CA ASN A 17 15.25 -5.49 -5.99
C ASN A 17 14.01 -4.72 -5.52
N VAL A 18 14.04 -3.38 -5.56
CA VAL A 18 12.90 -2.53 -5.21
C VAL A 18 11.99 -2.38 -6.41
N VAL A 19 10.69 -2.59 -6.20
CA VAL A 19 9.66 -2.47 -7.24
C VAL A 19 8.83 -1.20 -7.10
N ASP A 20 8.62 -0.71 -5.87
CA ASP A 20 7.84 0.51 -5.63
C ASP A 20 8.14 1.13 -4.25
N TRP A 21 7.58 2.31 -4.00
CA TRP A 21 7.48 2.92 -2.67
C TRP A 21 6.18 2.51 -1.97
N VAL A 22 6.27 2.31 -0.66
CA VAL A 22 5.13 2.10 0.22
C VAL A 22 5.22 3.06 1.41
N LEU A 23 4.10 3.66 1.78
CA LEU A 23 4.02 4.52 2.96
C LEU A 23 3.47 3.71 4.12
N ILE A 24 4.27 3.57 5.17
CA ILE A 24 3.86 2.96 6.43
C ILE A 24 3.42 4.08 7.37
N LYS A 25 2.27 3.92 8.02
CA LYS A 25 1.83 4.80 9.11
C LYS A 25 1.51 4.01 10.37
N LEU A 26 1.67 4.65 11.53
CA LEU A 26 1.38 4.07 12.83
C LEU A 26 0.16 4.74 13.47
N ARG A 27 -0.72 3.92 14.04
CA ARG A 27 -1.89 4.35 14.79
C ARG A 27 -1.88 3.74 16.20
N SER A 28 -2.32 4.53 17.19
CA SER A 28 -2.43 4.06 18.59
C SER A 28 -3.80 3.45 18.92
N SER A 29 -4.79 3.61 18.06
CA SER A 29 -6.09 2.92 18.11
C SER A 29 -6.58 2.60 16.70
N SER A 30 -7.76 2.02 16.56
CA SER A 30 -8.40 1.78 15.25
C SER A 30 -8.76 3.08 14.52
N GLU A 31 -8.93 4.18 15.24
CA GLU A 31 -9.45 5.44 14.69
C GLU A 31 -8.41 6.16 13.81
N ALA A 32 -8.85 6.74 12.68
CA ALA A 32 -8.01 7.57 11.82
C ALA A 32 -7.28 8.69 12.57
N SER A 33 -7.95 9.32 13.54
CA SER A 33 -7.38 10.43 14.33
C SER A 33 -6.22 10.02 15.23
N SER A 34 -6.00 8.71 15.43
CA SER A 34 -4.91 8.18 16.26
C SER A 34 -3.61 7.97 15.48
N GLU A 35 -3.60 8.30 14.18
CA GLU A 35 -2.40 8.31 13.35
C GLU A 35 -1.43 9.40 13.81
N PHE A 36 -0.19 9.02 14.11
CA PHE A 36 0.78 9.97 14.68
C PHE A 36 2.19 9.89 14.06
N ALA A 37 2.48 8.86 13.26
CA ALA A 37 3.77 8.70 12.61
C ALA A 37 3.62 8.11 11.21
N GLY A 38 4.52 8.47 10.31
CA GLY A 38 4.57 7.94 8.95
C GLY A 38 5.99 7.91 8.43
N ARG A 39 6.31 6.87 7.64
CA ARG A 39 7.62 6.66 7.01
C ARG A 39 7.45 6.08 5.61
N ALA A 40 8.09 6.69 4.61
CA ALA A 40 8.17 6.12 3.27
C ALA A 40 9.27 5.04 3.22
N CYS A 41 8.93 3.90 2.66
CA CYS A 41 9.76 2.70 2.59
C CYS A 41 9.72 2.12 1.18
N PHE A 42 10.55 1.12 0.92
CA PHE A 42 10.57 0.40 -0.34
C PHE A 42 9.85 -0.94 -0.23
N LEU A 43 9.04 -1.25 -1.24
CA LEU A 43 8.53 -2.59 -1.51
C LEU A 43 9.52 -3.32 -2.42
N THR A 44 9.92 -4.52 -2.04
CA THR A 44 10.80 -5.36 -2.85
C THR A 44 10.03 -6.33 -3.74
N SER A 45 10.68 -6.88 -4.76
CA SER A 45 10.12 -7.92 -5.62
C SER A 45 9.80 -9.24 -4.89
N SER A 46 10.29 -9.41 -3.65
CA SER A 46 9.92 -10.53 -2.78
C SER A 46 8.66 -10.26 -1.94
N GLY A 47 8.04 -9.07 -2.07
CA GLY A 47 6.91 -8.64 -1.26
C GLY A 47 7.30 -8.17 0.14
N SER A 48 8.60 -7.98 0.41
CA SER A 48 9.09 -7.47 1.69
C SER A 48 9.15 -5.95 1.67
N ILE A 49 8.94 -5.33 2.83
CA ILE A 49 9.13 -3.89 2.99
C ILE A 49 10.46 -3.64 3.70
N ILE A 50 11.29 -2.77 3.13
CA ILE A 50 12.58 -2.36 3.67
C ILE A 50 12.64 -0.84 3.80
N ASP A 51 13.47 -0.33 4.71
CA ASP A 51 13.74 1.10 4.78
C ASP A 51 14.55 1.58 3.57
N THR A 52 14.71 2.90 3.44
CA THR A 52 15.46 3.49 2.32
C THR A 52 16.96 3.22 2.33
N SER A 53 17.48 2.64 3.41
CA SER A 53 18.87 2.18 3.55
C SER A 53 19.02 0.67 3.29
N GLY A 54 17.93 -0.04 3.00
CA GLY A 54 17.91 -1.47 2.69
C GLY A 54 17.70 -2.39 3.89
N ASN A 55 17.38 -1.86 5.07
CA ASN A 55 17.15 -2.68 6.26
C ASN A 55 15.73 -3.24 6.27
N ALA A 56 15.58 -4.54 6.58
CA ALA A 56 14.27 -5.17 6.73
C ALA A 56 13.50 -4.71 7.97
N ALA A 57 14.22 -4.33 9.04
CA ALA A 57 13.60 -3.76 10.24
C ALA A 57 13.40 -2.26 10.04
N VAL A 58 12.20 -1.87 9.58
CA VAL A 58 11.84 -0.46 9.43
C VAL A 58 11.68 0.18 10.82
N ALA A 59 12.60 1.07 11.16
CA ALA A 59 12.53 1.82 12.42
C ALA A 59 11.57 3.02 12.30
N PHE A 60 10.96 3.42 13.41
CA PHE A 60 10.28 4.71 13.55
C PHE A 60 10.99 5.50 14.63
N ASP A 61 11.74 6.53 14.23
CA ASP A 61 12.55 7.31 15.17
C ASP A 61 11.66 8.11 16.13
N SER A 62 12.11 8.24 17.37
CA SER A 62 11.43 9.02 18.43
C SER A 62 10.01 8.54 18.76
N ILE A 63 9.66 7.29 18.43
CA ILE A 63 8.42 6.65 18.85
C ILE A 63 8.70 5.78 20.08
N ALA A 64 7.83 5.89 21.08
CA ALA A 64 7.93 5.06 22.28
C ALA A 64 7.66 3.59 21.95
N TYR A 65 8.26 2.67 22.70
CA TYR A 65 7.90 1.26 22.60
C TYR A 65 6.45 1.06 23.05
N GLY A 66 5.73 0.23 22.32
CA GLY A 66 4.31 0.05 22.53
C GLY A 66 3.66 -0.83 21.48
N ASN A 67 2.34 -0.99 21.58
CA ASN A 67 1.54 -1.72 20.62
C ASN A 67 0.83 -0.74 19.69
N TYR A 68 1.01 -0.90 18.39
CA TYR A 68 0.48 0.02 17.39
C TYR A 68 -0.14 -0.75 16.23
N TYR A 69 -1.16 -0.16 15.60
CA TYR A 69 -1.60 -0.62 14.30
C TYR A 69 -0.63 -0.14 13.22
N ILE A 70 -0.32 -1.02 12.28
CA ILE A 70 0.51 -0.72 11.11
C ILE A 70 -0.43 -0.52 9.94
N VAL A 71 -0.38 0.66 9.32
CA VAL A 71 -1.18 0.98 8.13
C VAL A 71 -0.27 1.09 6.92
N LEU A 72 -0.62 0.43 5.83
CA LEU A 72 0.09 0.49 4.56
C LEU A 72 -0.75 1.27 3.54
N TYR A 73 -0.12 2.26 2.95
CA TYR A 73 -0.60 3.01 1.80
C TYR A 73 0.35 2.79 0.63
N HIS A 74 -0.19 2.40 -0.52
CA HIS A 74 0.60 2.13 -1.71
C HIS A 74 0.16 3.03 -2.86
N HIS A 75 0.91 3.10 -3.96
CA HIS A 75 0.40 3.71 -5.18
C HIS A 75 -0.84 2.94 -5.65
N ASN A 76 -1.89 3.66 -6.07
CA ASN A 76 -3.12 3.18 -6.72
C ASN A 76 -3.82 1.90 -6.17
N HIS A 77 -3.64 1.61 -4.89
CA HIS A 77 -4.24 0.48 -4.18
C HIS A 77 -4.89 0.94 -2.88
N LEU A 78 -5.97 0.27 -2.48
CA LEU A 78 -6.65 0.51 -1.21
C LEU A 78 -5.72 0.23 -0.03
N ALA A 79 -5.70 1.15 0.93
CA ALA A 79 -4.90 0.99 2.14
C ALA A 79 -5.37 -0.21 2.96
N ILE A 80 -4.43 -0.83 3.67
CA ILE A 80 -4.70 -1.90 4.63
C ILE A 80 -4.08 -1.56 5.99
N MET A 81 -4.69 -2.03 7.06
CA MET A 81 -4.22 -1.86 8.43
C MET A 81 -4.12 -3.23 9.08
N SER A 82 -3.14 -3.47 9.95
CA SER A 82 -3.05 -4.73 10.69
C SER A 82 -4.34 -4.98 11.47
N ASP A 83 -4.82 -6.23 11.53
CA ASP A 83 -6.08 -6.54 12.24
C ASP A 83 -5.96 -6.32 13.75
N THR A 84 -4.75 -6.54 14.28
CA THR A 84 -4.40 -6.32 15.68
C THR A 84 -3.19 -5.42 15.80
N THR A 85 -3.02 -4.80 16.97
CA THR A 85 -1.82 -4.03 17.27
C THR A 85 -0.59 -4.93 17.34
N GLN A 86 0.51 -4.48 16.77
CA GLN A 86 1.80 -5.15 16.82
C GLN A 86 2.70 -4.44 17.84
N ALA A 87 3.43 -5.23 18.63
CA ALA A 87 4.48 -4.68 19.49
C ALA A 87 5.59 -4.10 18.60
N LEU A 88 6.02 -2.87 18.90
CA LEU A 88 7.17 -2.22 18.29
C LEU A 88 8.20 -1.89 19.36
N ASP A 89 9.32 -2.60 19.29
CA ASP A 89 10.51 -2.50 20.13
C ASP A 89 11.74 -3.06 19.38
N ASN A 90 12.89 -3.15 20.05
CA ASN A 90 14.14 -3.62 19.43
C ASN A 90 14.17 -5.12 19.08
N ALA A 91 13.15 -5.90 19.47
CA ALA A 91 13.08 -7.35 19.30
C ALA A 91 11.80 -7.78 18.57
N SER A 92 11.06 -6.83 18.01
CA SER A 92 9.75 -7.08 17.41
C SER A 92 9.89 -7.95 16.15
N PRO A 93 9.07 -8.99 16.00
CA PRO A 93 9.07 -9.80 14.79
C PRO A 93 8.54 -8.99 13.61
N LEU A 94 8.89 -9.40 12.40
CA LEU A 94 8.28 -8.86 11.19
C LEU A 94 6.80 -9.27 11.15
N TYR A 95 5.95 -8.32 10.73
CA TYR A 95 4.53 -8.56 10.50
C TYR A 95 4.28 -8.89 9.03
N ASP A 96 3.55 -9.97 8.76
CA ASP A 96 3.29 -10.46 7.41
C ASP A 96 1.79 -10.44 7.09
N PHE A 97 1.40 -9.40 6.34
CA PHE A 97 0.03 -9.22 5.82
C PHE A 97 -0.39 -10.32 4.84
N SER A 98 0.56 -10.98 4.17
CA SER A 98 0.27 -11.79 2.99
C SER A 98 -0.26 -13.18 3.32
N THR A 99 -0.25 -13.60 4.59
CA THR A 99 -0.55 -14.99 4.99
C THR A 99 -2.05 -15.32 5.06
N ALA A 100 -2.91 -14.33 5.33
CA ALA A 100 -4.36 -14.51 5.43
C ALA A 100 -5.11 -13.18 5.34
N GLN A 101 -6.38 -13.19 4.89
CA GLN A 101 -7.29 -12.03 4.97
C GLN A 101 -7.34 -11.43 6.39
N SER A 102 -7.29 -12.29 7.42
CA SER A 102 -7.33 -11.90 8.83
C SER A 102 -6.08 -11.20 9.35
N GLN A 103 -5.05 -11.00 8.50
CA GLN A 103 -3.91 -10.14 8.86
C GLN A 103 -4.22 -8.66 8.62
N ALA A 104 -5.28 -8.34 7.90
CA ALA A 104 -5.71 -6.96 7.75
C ALA A 104 -7.09 -6.77 8.40
N TYR A 105 -7.30 -5.55 8.89
CA TYR A 105 -8.52 -5.12 9.53
C TYR A 105 -9.69 -5.11 8.55
N GLY A 106 -10.78 -5.79 8.91
CA GLY A 106 -12.02 -5.83 8.14
C GLY A 106 -12.40 -7.21 7.61
N THR A 107 -13.40 -7.26 6.74
CA THR A 107 -13.87 -8.48 6.07
C THR A 107 -13.40 -8.49 4.62
N ASP A 108 -12.60 -9.48 4.24
CA ASP A 108 -11.92 -9.52 2.94
C ASP A 108 -11.25 -8.17 2.59
N PRO A 109 -10.31 -7.67 3.41
CA PRO A 109 -9.63 -6.39 3.15
C PRO A 109 -8.57 -6.45 2.05
N MET A 110 -8.21 -7.66 1.60
CA MET A 110 -7.17 -7.90 0.60
C MET A 110 -7.71 -8.74 -0.58
N VAL A 111 -6.86 -8.97 -1.57
CA VAL A 111 -7.11 -9.88 -2.70
C VAL A 111 -6.11 -11.02 -2.69
N GLN A 112 -6.56 -12.23 -3.04
CA GLN A 112 -5.69 -13.39 -3.19
C GLN A 112 -4.86 -13.28 -4.47
N LEU A 113 -3.55 -13.49 -4.38
CA LEU A 113 -2.60 -13.42 -5.48
C LEU A 113 -2.29 -14.83 -5.99
N GLY A 114 -2.80 -15.15 -7.18
CA GLY A 114 -2.53 -16.42 -7.86
C GLY A 114 -3.10 -17.65 -7.13
N ALA A 115 -2.43 -18.79 -7.30
CA ALA A 115 -2.80 -20.04 -6.63
C ALA A 115 -2.07 -20.15 -5.28
N GLY A 116 -2.82 -20.45 -4.21
CA GLY A 116 -2.28 -20.55 -2.84
C GLY A 116 -2.75 -19.42 -1.93
N SER A 117 -2.27 -19.37 -0.70
CA SER A 117 -2.77 -18.43 0.34
C SER A 117 -1.91 -17.18 0.49
N ILE A 118 -1.55 -16.54 -0.63
CA ILE A 118 -0.86 -15.25 -0.63
C ILE A 118 -1.87 -14.14 -0.90
N PHE A 119 -1.84 -13.10 -0.10
CA PHE A 119 -2.75 -11.95 -0.19
C PHE A 119 -1.98 -10.65 -0.44
N GLY A 120 -2.61 -9.72 -1.15
CA GLY A 120 -2.07 -8.39 -1.44
C GLY A 120 -3.14 -7.31 -1.37
N MET A 121 -2.71 -6.05 -1.43
CA MET A 121 -3.60 -4.90 -1.43
C MET A 121 -4.51 -4.91 -2.67
N ILE A 122 -5.70 -4.35 -2.55
CA ILE A 122 -6.68 -4.30 -3.65
C ILE A 122 -6.29 -3.16 -4.60
N PRO A 123 -6.03 -3.42 -5.88
CA PRO A 123 -5.71 -2.38 -6.86
C PRO A 123 -6.96 -1.64 -7.34
N GLY A 124 -6.75 -0.47 -7.94
CA GLY A 124 -7.79 0.24 -8.71
C GLY A 124 -8.16 1.63 -8.19
N ASP A 125 -7.61 2.05 -7.05
CA ASP A 125 -7.85 3.37 -6.43
C ASP A 125 -6.92 4.42 -7.07
N GLY A 126 -7.24 4.80 -8.30
CA GLY A 126 -6.40 5.68 -9.12
C GLY A 126 -6.52 7.17 -8.74
N ASN A 127 -7.52 7.55 -7.94
CA ASN A 127 -7.66 8.92 -7.45
C ASN A 127 -7.23 9.08 -5.98
N ALA A 128 -6.84 7.98 -5.33
CA ALA A 128 -6.41 7.93 -3.93
C ALA A 128 -7.49 8.38 -2.94
N ASP A 129 -8.76 8.08 -3.23
CA ASP A 129 -9.90 8.39 -2.36
C ASP A 129 -10.33 7.22 -1.45
N GLN A 130 -9.57 6.12 -1.48
CA GLN A 130 -9.82 4.89 -0.72
C GLN A 130 -11.10 4.16 -1.15
N THR A 131 -11.59 4.40 -2.37
CA THR A 131 -12.71 3.68 -2.96
C THR A 131 -12.49 3.41 -4.44
N VAL A 132 -12.46 2.13 -4.82
CA VAL A 132 -12.41 1.74 -6.23
C VAL A 132 -13.81 1.86 -6.84
N ASN A 133 -14.05 2.88 -7.66
CA ASN A 133 -15.34 3.14 -8.27
C ASN A 133 -15.21 3.79 -9.67
N ASP A 134 -16.34 4.22 -10.23
CA ASP A 134 -16.41 4.82 -11.56
C ASP A 134 -15.55 6.10 -11.72
N ALA A 135 -15.22 6.81 -10.63
CA ALA A 135 -14.31 7.96 -10.66
C ALA A 135 -12.90 7.54 -11.09
N ASP A 136 -12.38 6.42 -10.59
CA ASP A 136 -11.08 5.89 -11.02
C ASP A 136 -11.09 5.55 -12.50
N ARG A 137 -12.18 4.94 -12.99
CA ARG A 137 -12.32 4.61 -14.41
C ARG A 137 -12.41 5.85 -15.28
N GLU A 138 -13.34 6.75 -14.99
CA GLU A 138 -13.73 7.84 -15.89
C GLU A 138 -12.83 9.08 -15.78
N ALA A 139 -12.33 9.37 -14.58
CA ALA A 139 -11.53 10.56 -14.29
C ALA A 139 -10.02 10.26 -14.27
N VAL A 140 -9.61 9.00 -14.12
CA VAL A 140 -8.18 8.62 -14.08
C VAL A 140 -7.82 7.73 -15.26
N TRP A 141 -8.27 6.48 -15.28
CA TRP A 141 -7.87 5.48 -16.28
C TRP A 141 -8.20 5.91 -17.71
N ARG A 142 -9.44 6.37 -17.97
CA ARG A 142 -9.88 6.78 -19.31
C ARG A 142 -9.03 7.92 -19.90
N LEU A 143 -8.49 8.81 -19.07
CA LEU A 143 -7.65 9.92 -19.52
C LEU A 143 -6.21 9.49 -19.80
N LEU A 144 -5.75 8.41 -19.19
CA LEU A 144 -4.35 7.95 -19.21
C LEU A 144 -4.13 6.68 -20.05
N ASN A 145 -5.19 5.95 -20.36
CA ASN A 145 -5.15 4.73 -21.17
C ASN A 145 -4.47 4.97 -22.54
N GLY A 146 -3.45 4.18 -22.84
CA GLY A 146 -2.64 4.27 -24.06
C GLY A 146 -1.61 5.40 -24.09
N THR A 147 -1.44 6.15 -22.98
CA THR A 147 -0.37 7.15 -22.87
C THR A 147 0.93 6.52 -22.37
N ASP A 148 2.06 7.16 -22.67
CA ASP A 148 3.37 6.72 -22.14
C ASP A 148 3.37 6.67 -20.62
N TRP A 149 3.94 5.63 -20.04
CA TRP A 149 3.99 5.51 -18.59
C TRP A 149 4.86 6.59 -17.94
N SER A 150 4.42 7.04 -16.76
CA SER A 150 5.26 7.75 -15.81
C SER A 150 4.76 7.47 -14.40
N TYR A 151 5.68 7.49 -13.43
CA TYR A 151 5.36 7.19 -12.03
C TYR A 151 4.25 8.07 -11.42
N GLY A 152 4.06 9.30 -11.94
CA GLY A 152 3.00 10.20 -11.50
C GLY A 152 1.60 9.80 -11.97
N LYS A 153 1.47 8.85 -12.90
CA LYS A 153 0.20 8.35 -13.43
C LYS A 153 -0.31 7.20 -12.56
N GLN A 154 -1.56 7.30 -12.13
CA GLN A 154 -2.16 6.37 -11.16
C GLN A 154 -3.08 5.32 -11.80
N ALA A 155 -3.02 5.14 -13.12
CA ALA A 155 -3.90 4.25 -13.86
C ALA A 155 -3.29 2.88 -14.21
N ASP A 156 -2.00 2.67 -13.91
CA ASP A 156 -1.29 1.40 -14.08
C ASP A 156 -1.54 0.52 -12.83
N TYR A 157 -2.69 -0.14 -12.78
CA TYR A 157 -3.19 -0.83 -11.59
C TYR A 157 -2.48 -2.16 -11.32
N ASN A 158 -1.74 -2.69 -12.29
CA ASN A 158 -0.92 -3.88 -12.10
C ASN A 158 0.58 -3.58 -12.01
N LEU A 159 0.97 -2.30 -12.16
CA LEU A 159 2.33 -1.79 -12.07
C LEU A 159 3.27 -2.46 -13.09
N ASP A 160 2.75 -2.77 -14.27
CA ASP A 160 3.53 -3.42 -15.34
C ASP A 160 4.25 -2.42 -16.27
N GLY A 161 4.12 -1.12 -15.99
CA GLY A 161 4.73 -0.06 -16.78
C GLY A 161 3.94 0.30 -18.04
N SER A 162 2.73 -0.22 -18.19
CA SER A 162 1.79 0.13 -19.26
C SER A 162 0.44 0.53 -18.66
N ILE A 163 -0.25 1.47 -19.29
CA ILE A 163 -1.62 1.83 -18.92
C ILE A 163 -2.52 1.38 -20.06
N ASP A 164 -3.18 0.23 -19.90
CA ASP A 164 -3.98 -0.37 -20.94
C ASP A 164 -5.26 -1.06 -20.43
N VAL A 165 -5.93 -1.79 -21.32
CA VAL A 165 -7.21 -2.44 -21.03
C VAL A 165 -7.10 -3.57 -19.99
N ARG A 166 -5.90 -4.10 -19.74
CA ARG A 166 -5.64 -5.12 -18.72
C ARG A 166 -5.82 -4.53 -17.31
N ASP A 167 -5.34 -3.31 -17.08
CA ASP A 167 -5.58 -2.57 -15.82
C ASP A 167 -7.07 -2.50 -15.50
N LEU A 168 -7.87 -2.16 -16.52
CA LEU A 168 -9.32 -2.07 -16.36
C LEU A 168 -9.96 -3.44 -16.15
N ASN A 169 -9.71 -4.37 -17.07
CA ASN A 169 -10.48 -5.62 -17.14
C ASN A 169 -10.09 -6.65 -16.07
N LEU A 170 -8.81 -6.68 -15.68
CA LEU A 170 -8.28 -7.69 -14.79
C LEU A 170 -8.09 -7.18 -13.35
N TYR A 171 -7.98 -5.87 -13.15
CA TYR A 171 -7.68 -5.29 -11.84
C TYR A 171 -8.81 -4.38 -11.34
N TRP A 172 -9.07 -3.24 -11.99
CA TRP A 172 -10.12 -2.30 -11.55
C TRP A 172 -11.51 -2.96 -11.44
N ARG A 173 -11.91 -3.77 -12.44
CA ARG A 173 -13.23 -4.43 -12.42
C ARG A 173 -13.44 -5.37 -11.23
N LEU A 174 -12.38 -6.03 -10.75
CA LEU A 174 -12.44 -6.92 -9.59
C LEU A 174 -12.47 -6.13 -8.28
N GLY A 175 -11.88 -4.93 -8.27
CA GLY A 175 -11.90 -4.00 -7.16
C GLY A 175 -13.16 -3.12 -7.09
N ASN A 176 -13.89 -2.95 -8.19
CA ASN A 176 -15.01 -2.01 -8.27
C ASN A 176 -16.04 -2.22 -7.16
N SER A 177 -16.49 -1.12 -6.55
CA SER A 177 -17.35 -1.06 -5.35
C SER A 177 -16.69 -1.52 -4.04
N ARG A 178 -15.38 -1.71 -4.00
CA ARG A 178 -14.64 -1.92 -2.75
C ARG A 178 -14.07 -0.58 -2.27
N SER A 179 -14.15 -0.37 -0.96
CA SER A 179 -13.47 0.71 -0.26
C SER A 179 -12.50 0.13 0.75
N SER A 180 -11.46 0.88 1.10
CA SER A 180 -10.62 0.51 2.24
C SER A 180 -11.48 0.45 3.49
N GLN A 181 -11.20 -0.56 4.33
CA GLN A 181 -11.84 -0.72 5.63
C GLN A 181 -11.00 -0.12 6.75
N VAL A 182 -9.85 0.47 6.42
CA VAL A 182 -9.05 1.24 7.38
C VAL A 182 -9.88 2.44 7.83
N PRO A 183 -10.17 2.58 9.13
CA PRO A 183 -11.02 3.67 9.62
C PRO A 183 -10.41 5.06 9.46
#